data_AF-A0A2E4B4U7-F1
#
_entry.id   AF-A0A2E4B4U7-F1
#
_cell.length_a   1.000
_cell.length_b   1.000
_cell.length_c   1.000
_cell.angle_alpha   90.00
_cell.angle_beta   90.00
_cell.angle_gamma   90.00
#
_symmetry.space_group_name_H-M   'P 1'
#
loop_
_entity.id
_entity.type
_entity.pdbx_description
1 polymer ?
#
loop_
_entity_poly.entity_id
_entity_poly.type
_entity_poly.pdbx_seq_one_letter_code
_entity_poly.pdbx_strand_id
1 'polypeptide(L)'
;MPQTQRRASDDESRDPSYRPPSGSVKKVAPAKKPAVGKPAPKEKRPSSELIADISAEKEEQERAKKAKTQAADNHKKALTCPITHAIFLEPVTMADGYTYEKRAAEEYIRSLNHTRRIVSPMTKKPMDNFTLTPNVVLRNAIEHAVDAGLLEGPDIDEYKAGLIKLAEEAKRLKALQDGARAGDAEACKDLGVAHMQGWYGLTKSDCEAVFHLKKAAEMDNVTGMALYGFMLIYGRGTSLRVTQGAMYIGMAAVQDGGSEFACSIMAEAYHRGSFNVPRDDNMARKFYEMMDNRKYKDADQGARDKRDEFLAPEVQIVSDDDDGMASGLGEADSSSDEE
;
A
#
# COMPACT_ATOMS: atom_id res chain seq x y z
N MET A 1 -1.24 37.66 57.06
CA MET A 1 -2.03 36.79 57.94
C MET A 1 -3.31 36.41 57.22
N PRO A 2 -3.85 35.18 57.35
CA PRO A 2 -3.22 33.85 57.54
C PRO A 2 -3.23 33.03 56.20
N GLN A 3 -2.48 31.95 55.90
CA GLN A 3 -2.16 30.66 56.59
C GLN A 3 -3.35 29.65 56.65
N THR A 4 -3.27 28.30 56.63
CA THR A 4 -2.30 27.20 56.25
C THR A 4 -3.00 25.83 56.50
N GLN A 5 -2.64 24.59 56.04
CA GLN A 5 -1.61 23.97 55.16
C GLN A 5 -1.96 22.48 54.84
N ARG A 6 -1.41 21.92 53.74
CA ARG A 6 -0.99 20.49 53.49
C ARG A 6 -1.94 19.29 53.70
N ARG A 7 -2.03 18.42 52.66
CA ARG A 7 -1.86 16.92 52.60
C ARG A 7 -2.54 16.38 51.31
N ALA A 8 -2.06 15.44 50.49
CA ALA A 8 -1.08 14.34 50.57
C ALA A 8 -1.52 13.12 51.41
N SER A 9 -1.62 11.89 50.87
CA SER A 9 -1.37 11.41 49.50
C SER A 9 -2.02 10.04 49.26
N ASP A 10 -2.42 9.80 48.01
CA ASP A 10 -2.59 8.55 47.23
C ASP A 10 -2.80 7.20 47.96
N ASP A 11 -3.85 6.48 47.52
CA ASP A 11 -4.25 5.14 47.93
C ASP A 11 -4.20 4.20 46.72
N GLU A 12 -3.52 3.05 46.83
CA GLU A 12 -3.86 1.89 46.02
C GLU A 12 -3.48 0.55 46.71
N SER A 13 -4.30 -0.47 46.47
CA SER A 13 -4.42 -1.64 47.34
C SER A 13 -3.46 -2.79 47.04
N ARG A 14 -3.15 -3.61 48.06
CA ARG A 14 -2.51 -4.93 47.89
C ARG A 14 -2.99 -5.97 48.91
N ASP A 15 -3.24 -7.17 48.42
CA ASP A 15 -3.96 -8.27 49.09
C ASP A 15 -3.20 -8.87 50.30
N PRO A 16 -3.83 -9.02 51.49
CA PRO A 16 -3.15 -9.44 52.72
C PRO A 16 -3.31 -10.94 53.08
N SER A 17 -2.41 -11.82 52.62
CA SER A 17 -2.28 -13.16 53.24
C SER A 17 -0.89 -13.84 53.14
N TYR A 18 -0.05 -13.67 54.18
CA TYR A 18 0.66 -14.78 54.87
C TYR A 18 1.37 -14.25 56.14
N ARG A 19 1.68 -15.13 57.12
CA ARG A 19 2.17 -14.74 58.45
C ARG A 19 3.46 -15.50 58.83
N PRO A 20 4.55 -14.83 59.24
CA PRO A 20 5.78 -15.50 59.65
C PRO A 20 5.66 -16.15 61.05
N PRO A 21 6.27 -17.32 61.29
CA PRO A 21 6.29 -17.96 62.60
C PRO A 21 7.35 -17.36 63.54
N SER A 22 6.99 -17.16 64.81
CA SER A 22 7.90 -16.69 65.86
C SER A 22 8.72 -17.85 66.47
N GLY A 23 10.05 -17.80 66.35
CA GLY A 23 10.98 -18.74 66.97
C GLY A 23 11.77 -18.11 68.13
N SER A 24 11.72 -18.69 69.33
CA SER A 24 12.22 -18.07 70.56
C SER A 24 13.75 -18.06 70.68
N VAL A 25 14.32 -16.94 71.12
CA VAL A 25 15.76 -16.78 71.41
C VAL A 25 16.17 -17.66 72.60
N LYS A 26 17.14 -18.56 72.39
CA LYS A 26 17.88 -19.23 73.47
C LYS A 26 19.37 -18.85 73.40
N LYS A 27 19.90 -18.30 74.48
CA LYS A 27 21.36 -18.11 74.66
C LYS A 27 22.03 -19.48 74.81
N VAL A 28 23.17 -19.67 74.16
CA VAL A 28 24.05 -20.84 74.34
C VAL A 28 25.47 -20.35 74.64
N ALA A 29 26.20 -21.12 75.46
CA ALA A 29 27.49 -20.78 76.06
C ALA A 29 28.67 -20.77 75.03
N PRO A 30 29.84 -20.19 75.37
CA PRO A 30 30.89 -19.93 74.39
C PRO A 30 31.61 -21.19 73.87
N ALA A 31 32.30 -21.02 72.73
CA ALA A 31 32.77 -22.12 71.89
C ALA A 31 33.77 -23.08 72.57
N LYS A 32 33.49 -24.38 72.46
CA LYS A 32 34.53 -25.41 72.44
C LYS A 32 35.07 -25.53 71.01
N LYS A 33 36.40 -25.56 70.85
CA LYS A 33 37.05 -25.75 69.55
C LYS A 33 36.66 -27.13 68.99
N PRO A 34 36.19 -27.25 67.73
CA PRO A 34 36.08 -28.55 67.07
C PRO A 34 37.49 -29.12 66.84
N ALA A 35 37.63 -30.43 67.00
CA ALA A 35 38.89 -31.13 66.70
C ALA A 35 39.13 -31.17 65.18
N VAL A 36 40.39 -31.37 64.78
CA VAL A 36 40.79 -31.47 63.36
C VAL A 36 40.17 -32.72 62.73
N GLY A 37 39.09 -32.53 61.99
CA GLY A 37 38.56 -33.55 61.08
C GLY A 37 39.56 -33.87 59.97
N LYS A 38 39.59 -35.12 59.52
CA LYS A 38 40.44 -35.55 58.39
C LYS A 38 40.10 -34.70 57.15
N PRO A 39 41.09 -34.34 56.31
CA PRO A 39 40.81 -33.61 55.08
C PRO A 39 39.87 -34.42 54.18
N ALA A 40 38.89 -33.74 53.59
CA ALA A 40 38.09 -34.30 52.51
C ALA A 40 39.01 -34.80 51.37
N PRO A 41 38.61 -35.82 50.60
CA PRO A 41 39.39 -36.26 49.45
C PRO A 41 39.62 -35.06 48.54
N LYS A 42 40.90 -34.78 48.23
CA LYS A 42 41.26 -33.73 47.29
C LYS A 42 40.74 -34.15 45.92
N GLU A 43 39.65 -33.55 45.47
CA GLU A 43 39.28 -33.57 44.07
C GLU A 43 40.52 -33.12 43.28
N LYS A 44 41.02 -34.00 42.41
CA LYS A 44 42.13 -33.63 41.53
C LYS A 44 41.59 -32.53 40.63
N ARG A 45 42.12 -31.31 40.78
CA ARG A 45 41.92 -30.26 39.78
C ARG A 45 42.28 -30.89 38.42
N PRO A 46 41.44 -30.71 37.38
CA PRO A 46 41.72 -31.30 36.07
C PRO A 46 43.11 -30.89 35.61
N SER A 47 43.84 -31.80 34.95
CA SER A 47 45.16 -31.48 34.41
C SER A 47 45.04 -30.34 33.39
N SER A 48 46.13 -29.60 33.18
CA SER A 48 46.17 -28.55 32.15
C SER A 48 45.80 -29.08 30.76
N GLU A 49 46.10 -30.35 30.50
CA GLU A 49 45.69 -31.10 29.31
C GLU A 49 44.16 -31.22 29.25
N LEU A 50 43.50 -31.76 30.28
CA LEU A 50 42.04 -31.94 30.28
C LEU A 50 41.28 -30.60 30.20
N ILE A 51 41.86 -29.50 30.70
CA ILE A 51 41.31 -28.15 30.52
C ILE A 51 41.48 -27.69 29.07
N ALA A 52 42.61 -27.98 28.42
CA ALA A 52 42.84 -27.68 27.02
C ALA A 52 41.91 -28.49 26.11
N ASP A 53 41.73 -29.79 26.36
CA ASP A 53 40.83 -30.68 25.61
C ASP A 53 39.38 -30.14 25.64
N ILE A 54 38.86 -29.84 26.83
CA ILE A 54 37.52 -29.25 27.03
C ILE A 54 37.40 -27.86 26.36
N SER A 55 38.50 -27.12 26.21
CA SER A 55 38.49 -25.85 25.48
C SER A 55 38.48 -26.06 23.96
N ALA A 56 39.22 -27.05 23.45
CA ALA A 56 39.26 -27.41 22.04
C ALA A 56 37.92 -27.97 21.55
N GLU A 57 37.28 -28.87 22.32
CA GLU A 57 35.93 -29.37 22.03
C GLU A 57 34.89 -28.22 21.96
N LYS A 58 35.00 -27.22 22.85
CA LYS A 58 34.11 -26.06 22.84
C LYS A 58 34.37 -25.15 21.63
N GLU A 59 35.63 -24.90 21.28
CA GLU A 59 35.97 -24.17 20.07
C GLU A 59 35.50 -24.89 18.81
N GLU A 60 35.65 -26.21 18.72
CA GLU A 60 35.16 -27.00 17.58
C GLU A 60 33.63 -26.96 17.49
N GLN A 61 32.92 -27.12 18.60
CA GLN A 61 31.47 -26.94 18.66
C GLN A 61 31.02 -25.52 18.28
N GLU A 62 31.77 -24.47 18.64
CA GLU A 62 31.45 -23.10 18.27
C GLU A 62 31.74 -22.83 16.79
N ARG A 63 32.86 -23.36 16.25
CA ARG A 63 33.19 -23.33 14.82
C ARG A 63 32.13 -24.08 14.00
N ALA A 64 31.69 -25.25 14.46
CA ALA A 64 30.63 -26.03 13.82
C ALA A 64 29.27 -25.31 13.87
N LYS A 65 28.93 -24.62 14.96
CA LYS A 65 27.75 -23.75 15.05
C LYS A 65 27.85 -22.59 14.07
N LYS A 66 28.96 -21.84 14.07
CA LYS A 66 29.20 -20.73 13.13
C LYS A 66 29.15 -21.19 11.67
N ALA A 67 29.73 -22.34 11.35
CA ALA A 67 29.65 -22.94 10.02
C ALA A 67 28.21 -23.32 9.62
N LYS A 68 27.40 -23.88 10.54
CA LYS A 68 25.97 -24.12 10.31
C LYS A 68 25.19 -22.83 10.10
N THR A 69 25.40 -21.80 10.91
CA THR A 69 24.74 -20.49 10.75
C THR A 69 25.12 -19.84 9.42
N GLN A 70 26.41 -19.79 9.08
CA GLN A 70 26.88 -19.23 7.81
C GLN A 70 26.39 -20.03 6.60
N ALA A 71 26.26 -21.36 6.72
CA ALA A 71 25.61 -22.18 5.70
C ALA A 71 24.13 -21.83 5.56
N ALA A 72 23.38 -21.72 6.67
CA ALA A 72 21.96 -21.33 6.64
C ALA A 72 21.75 -19.93 6.02
N ASP A 73 22.56 -18.94 6.39
CA ASP A 73 22.54 -17.59 5.81
C ASP A 73 22.79 -17.60 4.30
N ASN A 74 23.72 -18.45 3.83
CA ASN A 74 24.03 -18.58 2.41
C ASN A 74 22.92 -19.29 1.63
N HIS A 75 22.29 -20.33 2.20
CA HIS A 75 21.11 -20.96 1.58
C HIS A 75 19.93 -19.98 1.56
N LYS A 76 19.66 -19.25 2.64
CA LYS A 76 18.60 -18.22 2.68
C LYS A 76 18.81 -17.19 1.57
N LYS A 77 20.03 -16.66 1.38
CA LYS A 77 20.36 -15.71 0.29
C LYS A 77 20.21 -16.28 -1.13
N ALA A 78 20.25 -17.60 -1.31
CA ALA A 78 20.02 -18.24 -2.61
C ALA A 78 18.53 -18.39 -2.93
N LEU A 79 17.66 -18.31 -1.91
CA LEU A 79 16.20 -18.51 -2.02
C LEU A 79 15.40 -17.21 -1.82
N THR A 80 16.06 -16.06 -1.60
CA THR A 80 15.41 -14.75 -1.47
C THR A 80 15.65 -13.85 -2.68
N CYS A 81 14.65 -13.02 -2.98
CA CYS A 81 14.68 -12.05 -4.07
C CYS A 81 15.66 -10.91 -3.79
N PRO A 82 16.53 -10.53 -4.74
CA PRO A 82 17.47 -9.42 -4.53
C PRO A 82 16.82 -8.02 -4.44
N ILE A 83 15.53 -7.87 -4.81
CA ILE A 83 14.78 -6.60 -4.74
C ILE A 83 13.91 -6.53 -3.48
N THR A 84 13.18 -7.60 -3.14
CA THR A 84 12.23 -7.61 -2.00
C THR A 84 12.81 -8.20 -0.72
N HIS A 85 13.95 -8.91 -0.81
CA HIS A 85 14.63 -9.64 0.26
C HIS A 85 13.83 -10.78 0.94
N ALA A 86 12.54 -10.94 0.61
CA ALA A 86 11.71 -12.09 0.95
C ALA A 86 11.99 -13.32 0.06
N ILE A 87 11.50 -14.49 0.49
CA ILE A 87 11.57 -15.76 -0.27
C ILE A 87 10.72 -15.63 -1.55
N PHE A 88 11.21 -16.13 -2.69
CA PHE A 88 10.48 -16.03 -3.97
C PHE A 88 9.14 -16.79 -3.95
N LEU A 89 8.08 -16.15 -4.45
CA LEU A 89 6.77 -16.75 -4.72
C LEU A 89 6.63 -17.07 -6.22
N GLU A 90 6.88 -16.06 -7.07
CA GLU A 90 6.92 -16.20 -8.52
C GLU A 90 8.35 -15.85 -9.02
N PRO A 91 9.36 -16.73 -8.84
CA PRO A 91 10.72 -16.45 -9.31
C PRO A 91 10.79 -16.39 -10.84
N VAL A 92 11.31 -15.30 -11.39
CA VAL A 92 11.56 -15.08 -12.82
C VAL A 92 13.00 -14.65 -13.08
N THR A 93 13.65 -15.28 -14.06
CA THR A 93 14.99 -14.92 -14.52
C THR A 93 14.88 -13.84 -15.61
N MET A 94 15.71 -12.80 -15.51
CA MET A 94 15.83 -11.73 -16.52
C MET A 94 17.07 -11.93 -17.40
N ALA A 95 17.18 -11.17 -18.50
CA ALA A 95 18.30 -11.27 -19.44
C ALA A 95 19.68 -10.86 -18.87
N ASP A 96 19.75 -10.35 -17.63
CA ASP A 96 21.01 -10.16 -16.89
C ASP A 96 21.50 -11.43 -16.16
N GLY A 97 20.74 -12.53 -16.25
CA GLY A 97 21.04 -13.83 -15.62
C GLY A 97 20.61 -13.95 -14.16
N TYR A 98 20.06 -12.89 -13.54
CA TYR A 98 19.59 -12.92 -12.16
C TYR A 98 18.12 -13.32 -12.08
N THR A 99 17.73 -13.97 -10.97
CA THR A 99 16.33 -14.31 -10.65
C THR A 99 15.75 -13.28 -9.68
N TYR A 100 14.51 -12.88 -9.93
CA TYR A 100 13.76 -11.84 -9.23
C TYR A 100 12.35 -12.32 -8.90
N GLU A 101 11.72 -11.72 -7.88
CA GLU A 101 10.28 -11.88 -7.67
C GLU A 101 9.52 -11.16 -8.78
N LYS A 102 8.61 -11.84 -9.47
CA LYS A 102 7.93 -11.35 -10.68
C LYS A 102 7.31 -9.97 -10.50
N ARG A 103 6.58 -9.75 -9.41
CA ARG A 103 5.93 -8.44 -9.15
C ARG A 103 6.94 -7.30 -9.06
N ALA A 104 8.07 -7.54 -8.40
CA ALA A 104 9.16 -6.57 -8.26
C ALA A 104 9.91 -6.35 -9.58
N ALA A 105 10.07 -7.39 -10.40
CA ALA A 105 10.64 -7.27 -11.75
C ALA A 105 9.71 -6.44 -12.68
N GLU A 106 8.41 -6.73 -12.69
CA GLU A 106 7.40 -5.99 -13.46
C GLU A 106 7.30 -4.52 -13.03
N GLU A 107 7.36 -4.23 -11.73
CA GLU A 107 7.36 -2.87 -11.20
C GLU A 107 8.66 -2.13 -11.53
N TYR A 108 9.81 -2.80 -11.44
CA TYR A 108 11.08 -2.24 -11.87
C TYR A 108 11.07 -1.87 -13.37
N ILE A 109 10.61 -2.77 -14.24
CA ILE A 109 10.42 -2.50 -15.68
C ILE A 109 9.51 -1.27 -15.87
N ARG A 110 8.37 -1.24 -15.17
CA ARG A 110 7.39 -0.14 -15.24
C ARG A 110 8.00 1.21 -14.85
N SER A 111 8.90 1.24 -13.86
CA SER A 111 9.62 2.45 -13.45
C SER A 111 10.55 3.01 -14.55
N LEU A 112 11.07 2.14 -15.43
CA LEU A 112 12.00 2.51 -16.48
C LEU A 112 11.32 2.97 -17.79
N ASN A 113 10.01 2.77 -17.95
CA ASN A 113 9.26 3.07 -19.19
C ASN A 113 9.51 4.49 -19.74
N HIS A 114 9.63 5.50 -18.87
CA HIS A 114 9.88 6.88 -19.28
C HIS A 114 11.35 7.17 -19.68
N THR A 115 12.27 6.29 -19.30
CA THR A 115 13.73 6.51 -19.45
C THR A 115 14.33 5.90 -20.72
N ARG A 116 13.62 4.97 -21.38
CA ARG A 116 14.12 4.11 -22.48
C ARG A 116 15.38 3.29 -22.14
N ARG A 117 15.78 3.19 -20.86
CA ARG A 117 16.94 2.39 -20.43
C ARG A 117 16.52 0.95 -20.19
N ILE A 118 17.21 0.00 -20.82
CA ILE A 118 17.12 -1.43 -20.50
C ILE A 118 18.37 -1.79 -19.69
N VAL A 119 18.20 -1.93 -18.37
CA VAL A 119 19.29 -2.07 -17.40
C VAL A 119 18.93 -3.07 -16.30
N SER A 120 19.95 -3.74 -15.75
CA SER A 120 19.83 -4.77 -14.70
C SER A 120 19.32 -4.19 -13.37
N PRO A 121 18.28 -4.78 -12.75
CA PRO A 121 17.84 -4.38 -11.41
C PRO A 121 18.96 -4.48 -10.37
N MET A 122 19.80 -5.52 -10.43
CA MET A 122 20.96 -5.70 -9.56
C MET A 122 22.13 -4.80 -9.94
N THR A 123 22.68 -4.98 -11.13
CA THR A 123 24.02 -4.44 -11.47
C THR A 123 23.97 -3.05 -12.10
N LYS A 124 22.78 -2.55 -12.46
CA LYS A 124 22.52 -1.30 -13.22
C LYS A 124 23.22 -1.20 -14.59
N LYS A 125 23.90 -2.27 -15.03
CA LYS A 125 24.50 -2.40 -16.36
C LYS A 125 23.43 -2.54 -17.45
N PRO A 126 23.71 -2.17 -18.71
CA PRO A 126 22.83 -2.48 -19.84
C PRO A 126 22.59 -3.99 -19.99
N MET A 127 21.43 -4.35 -20.53
CA MET A 127 21.01 -5.72 -20.84
C MET A 127 20.01 -5.70 -22.01
N ASP A 128 19.89 -6.82 -22.74
CA ASP A 128 19.32 -6.81 -24.09
C ASP A 128 17.80 -6.56 -24.15
N ASN A 129 17.05 -7.09 -23.18
CA ASN A 129 15.59 -7.04 -23.15
C ASN A 129 15.04 -7.29 -21.73
N PHE A 130 13.75 -7.04 -21.53
CA PHE A 130 13.06 -7.26 -20.26
C PHE A 130 12.27 -8.59 -20.19
N THR A 131 12.68 -9.63 -20.91
CA THR A 131 11.99 -10.93 -20.88
C THR A 131 12.05 -11.54 -19.48
N LEU A 132 10.88 -11.81 -18.89
CA LEU A 132 10.73 -12.52 -17.62
C LEU A 132 10.52 -14.01 -17.88
N THR A 133 11.50 -14.84 -17.53
CA THR A 133 11.45 -16.30 -17.76
C THR A 133 11.17 -17.03 -16.44
N PRO A 134 10.02 -17.71 -16.25
CA PRO A 134 9.69 -18.38 -14.99
C PRO A 134 10.73 -19.43 -14.57
N ASN A 135 11.39 -19.21 -13.42
CA ASN A 135 12.40 -20.11 -12.87
C ASN A 135 11.72 -21.23 -12.05
N VAL A 136 11.06 -22.14 -12.76
CA VAL A 136 10.33 -23.29 -12.19
C VAL A 136 11.24 -24.16 -11.33
N VAL A 137 12.52 -24.32 -11.71
CA VAL A 137 13.50 -25.12 -10.94
C VAL A 137 13.72 -24.52 -9.56
N LEU A 138 13.89 -23.19 -9.46
CA LEU A 138 14.05 -22.52 -8.17
C LEU A 138 12.77 -22.58 -7.33
N ARG A 139 11.59 -22.37 -7.94
CA ARG A 139 10.32 -22.44 -7.19
C ARG A 139 10.09 -23.83 -6.58
N ASN A 140 10.26 -24.89 -7.38
CA ASN A 140 10.14 -26.27 -6.91
C ASN A 140 11.19 -26.60 -5.84
N ALA A 141 12.41 -26.03 -5.92
CA ALA A 141 13.44 -26.18 -4.89
C ALA A 141 13.07 -25.47 -3.57
N ILE A 142 12.41 -24.31 -3.63
CA ILE A 142 11.84 -23.63 -2.45
C ILE A 142 10.71 -24.47 -1.86
N GLU A 143 9.74 -24.89 -2.67
CA GLU A 143 8.63 -25.77 -2.26
C GLU A 143 9.15 -27.01 -1.50
N HIS A 144 10.11 -27.74 -2.07
CA HIS A 144 10.74 -28.89 -1.40
C HIS A 144 11.53 -28.52 -0.13
N ALA A 145 12.16 -27.35 -0.06
CA ALA A 145 12.87 -26.90 1.14
C ALA A 145 11.91 -26.51 2.28
N VAL A 146 10.72 -25.99 1.96
CA VAL A 146 9.63 -25.77 2.92
C VAL A 146 9.05 -27.09 3.41
N ASP A 147 8.71 -28.00 2.50
CA ASP A 147 8.11 -29.31 2.84
C ASP A 147 9.05 -30.19 3.67
N ALA A 148 10.36 -30.13 3.40
CA ALA A 148 11.39 -30.87 4.15
C ALA A 148 11.77 -30.21 5.49
N GLY A 149 11.17 -29.07 5.87
CA GLY A 149 11.51 -28.34 7.09
C GLY A 149 12.94 -27.78 7.11
N LEU A 150 13.55 -27.56 5.94
CA LEU A 150 14.90 -26.99 5.81
C LEU A 150 14.92 -25.46 5.97
N LEU A 151 13.74 -24.84 5.97
CA LEU A 151 13.54 -23.41 6.17
C LEU A 151 12.58 -23.21 7.35
N GLU A 152 13.01 -22.42 8.34
CA GLU A 152 12.30 -22.14 9.58
C GLU A 152 12.31 -20.63 9.87
N GLY A 153 11.37 -20.16 10.71
CA GLY A 153 11.30 -18.77 11.15
C GLY A 153 10.33 -17.89 10.34
N PRO A 154 10.27 -16.58 10.64
CA PRO A 154 9.18 -15.69 10.20
C PRO A 154 9.09 -15.50 8.68
N ASP A 155 10.21 -15.63 7.95
CA ASP A 155 10.25 -15.55 6.49
C ASP A 155 9.37 -16.64 5.82
N ILE A 156 9.19 -17.77 6.50
CA ILE A 156 8.39 -18.91 6.02
C ILE A 156 6.90 -18.73 6.30
N ASP A 157 6.55 -18.02 7.37
CA ASP A 157 5.16 -17.63 7.62
C ASP A 157 4.73 -16.53 6.63
N GLU A 158 5.64 -15.60 6.30
CA GLU A 158 5.43 -14.63 5.21
C GLU A 158 5.27 -15.33 3.84
N TYR A 159 6.16 -16.27 3.50
CA TYR A 159 6.07 -17.07 2.27
C TYR A 159 4.74 -17.83 2.17
N LYS A 160 4.32 -18.53 3.24
CA LYS A 160 3.04 -19.26 3.28
C LYS A 160 1.84 -18.31 3.13
N ALA A 161 1.85 -17.16 3.80
CA ALA A 161 0.83 -16.13 3.63
C ALA A 161 0.82 -15.54 2.21
N GLY A 162 1.99 -15.43 1.56
CA GLY A 162 2.15 -15.05 0.17
C GLY A 162 1.52 -16.04 -0.81
N LEU A 163 1.77 -17.35 -0.62
CA LEU A 163 1.14 -18.41 -1.42
C LEU A 163 -0.39 -18.42 -1.29
N ILE A 164 -0.93 -18.21 -0.09
CA ILE A 164 -2.39 -18.12 0.13
C ILE A 164 -2.98 -16.96 -0.67
N LYS A 165 -2.40 -15.75 -0.56
CA LYS A 165 -2.82 -14.57 -1.34
C LYS A 165 -2.77 -14.83 -2.84
N LEU A 166 -1.67 -15.41 -3.33
CA LEU A 166 -1.50 -15.72 -4.76
C LEU A 166 -2.56 -16.72 -5.27
N ALA A 167 -2.93 -17.71 -4.45
CA ALA A 167 -3.99 -18.66 -4.77
C ALA A 167 -5.40 -18.01 -4.77
N GLU A 168 -5.67 -17.09 -3.83
CA GLU A 168 -6.91 -16.31 -3.78
C GLU A 168 -7.04 -15.35 -4.97
N GLU A 169 -5.95 -14.66 -5.34
CA GLU A 169 -5.87 -13.81 -6.53
C GLU A 169 -6.10 -14.61 -7.81
N ALA A 170 -5.44 -15.75 -7.98
CA ALA A 170 -5.65 -16.63 -9.13
C ALA A 170 -7.09 -17.16 -9.21
N LYS A 171 -7.69 -17.49 -8.05
CA LYS A 171 -9.11 -17.88 -7.95
C LYS A 171 -10.06 -16.72 -8.32
N ARG A 172 -9.76 -15.49 -7.90
CA ARG A 172 -10.53 -14.28 -8.29
C ARG A 172 -10.43 -14.02 -9.78
N LEU A 173 -9.22 -14.07 -10.36
CA LEU A 173 -9.01 -13.93 -11.81
C LEU A 173 -9.80 -14.97 -12.59
N LYS A 174 -9.73 -16.25 -12.19
CA LYS A 174 -10.50 -17.31 -12.84
C LYS A 174 -12.01 -17.06 -12.75
N ALA A 175 -12.53 -16.68 -11.59
CA ALA A 175 -13.95 -16.36 -11.43
C ALA A 175 -14.40 -15.20 -12.33
N LEU A 176 -13.57 -14.15 -12.47
CA LEU A 176 -13.83 -13.05 -13.41
C LEU A 176 -13.80 -13.51 -14.87
N GLN A 177 -12.86 -14.37 -15.24
CA GLN A 177 -12.78 -14.95 -16.59
C GLN A 177 -13.92 -15.92 -16.91
N ASP A 178 -14.42 -16.67 -15.92
CA ASP A 178 -15.59 -17.55 -16.06
C ASP A 178 -16.88 -16.69 -16.20
N GLY A 179 -17.07 -15.69 -15.33
CA GLY A 179 -18.19 -14.74 -15.40
C GLY A 179 -18.24 -13.92 -16.70
N ALA A 180 -17.10 -13.37 -17.13
CA ALA A 180 -16.98 -12.63 -18.40
C ALA A 180 -17.17 -13.52 -19.65
N ARG A 181 -17.07 -14.84 -19.53
CA ARG A 181 -17.49 -15.81 -20.56
C ARG A 181 -18.96 -16.18 -20.48
N ALA A 182 -19.57 -16.12 -19.30
CA ALA A 182 -21.00 -16.34 -19.07
C ALA A 182 -21.89 -15.12 -19.42
N GLY A 183 -21.31 -13.95 -19.70
CA GLY A 183 -22.05 -12.71 -19.98
C GLY A 183 -22.36 -11.87 -18.73
N ASP A 184 -21.62 -12.07 -17.64
CA ASP A 184 -21.69 -11.18 -16.47
C ASP A 184 -21.01 -9.84 -16.80
N ALA A 185 -21.78 -8.77 -16.80
CA ALA A 185 -21.33 -7.42 -17.12
C ALA A 185 -20.44 -6.80 -16.03
N GLU A 186 -20.67 -7.15 -14.77
CA GLU A 186 -19.83 -6.72 -13.64
C GLU A 186 -18.49 -7.46 -13.67
N ALA A 187 -18.50 -8.77 -13.97
CA ALA A 187 -17.26 -9.53 -14.20
C ALA A 187 -16.48 -9.02 -15.42
N CYS A 188 -17.16 -8.58 -16.49
CA CYS A 188 -16.51 -7.91 -17.63
C CYS A 188 -15.86 -6.59 -17.22
N LYS A 189 -16.55 -5.76 -16.42
CA LYS A 189 -15.98 -4.49 -15.92
C LYS A 189 -14.78 -4.74 -15.01
N ASP A 190 -14.89 -5.66 -14.05
CA ASP A 190 -13.81 -6.01 -13.13
C ASP A 190 -12.58 -6.59 -13.86
N LEU A 191 -12.79 -7.47 -14.84
CA LEU A 191 -11.70 -8.02 -15.65
C LEU A 191 -11.02 -6.95 -16.51
N GLY A 192 -11.80 -6.00 -17.06
CA GLY A 192 -11.25 -4.83 -17.76
C GLY A 192 -10.40 -3.93 -16.86
N VAL A 193 -10.86 -3.65 -15.63
CA VAL A 193 -10.08 -2.93 -14.62
C VAL A 193 -8.82 -3.72 -14.22
N ALA A 194 -8.92 -5.03 -14.05
CA ALA A 194 -7.79 -5.89 -13.71
C ALA A 194 -6.71 -5.89 -14.82
N HIS A 195 -7.10 -5.87 -16.10
CA HIS A 195 -6.16 -5.68 -17.22
C HIS A 195 -5.57 -4.25 -17.27
N MET A 196 -6.33 -3.20 -16.96
CA MET A 196 -5.81 -1.83 -16.89
C MET A 196 -4.81 -1.65 -15.73
N GLN A 197 -5.03 -2.34 -14.61
CA GLN A 197 -4.22 -2.20 -13.39
C GLN A 197 -3.16 -3.28 -13.19
N GLY A 198 -3.18 -4.36 -13.97
CA GLY A 198 -2.26 -5.49 -13.79
C GLY A 198 -2.52 -6.24 -12.47
N TRP A 199 -3.79 -6.41 -12.12
CA TRP A 199 -4.20 -7.09 -10.89
C TRP A 199 -4.23 -8.61 -11.08
N TYR A 200 -4.18 -9.34 -9.96
CA TYR A 200 -4.27 -10.80 -9.92
C TYR A 200 -3.21 -11.53 -10.77
N GLY A 201 -2.04 -10.91 -10.95
CA GLY A 201 -0.93 -11.46 -11.74
C GLY A 201 -1.04 -11.24 -13.25
N LEU A 202 -1.99 -10.44 -13.73
CA LEU A 202 -2.08 -9.98 -15.12
C LEU A 202 -1.01 -8.92 -15.43
N THR A 203 -0.50 -8.92 -16.66
CA THR A 203 0.25 -7.78 -17.19
C THR A 203 -0.71 -6.63 -17.55
N LYS A 204 -0.26 -5.38 -17.37
CA LYS A 204 -1.05 -4.20 -17.77
C LYS A 204 -1.26 -4.19 -19.29
N SER A 205 -2.52 -4.18 -19.74
CA SER A 205 -2.90 -4.13 -21.14
C SER A 205 -4.15 -3.27 -21.32
N ASP A 206 -3.97 -2.06 -21.84
CA ASP A 206 -5.08 -1.15 -22.16
C ASP A 206 -5.99 -1.72 -23.28
N CYS A 207 -5.46 -2.55 -24.18
CA CYS A 207 -6.23 -3.18 -25.25
C CYS A 207 -7.21 -4.24 -24.72
N GLU A 208 -6.75 -5.12 -23.82
CA GLU A 208 -7.62 -6.10 -23.15
C GLU A 208 -8.61 -5.40 -22.22
N ALA A 209 -8.17 -4.33 -21.54
CA ALA A 209 -9.05 -3.49 -20.75
C ALA A 209 -10.20 -2.92 -21.60
N VAL A 210 -9.91 -2.32 -22.77
CA VAL A 210 -10.94 -1.83 -23.70
C VAL A 210 -11.86 -2.95 -24.18
N PHE A 211 -11.34 -4.12 -24.53
CA PHE A 211 -12.16 -5.26 -24.99
C PHE A 211 -13.17 -5.70 -23.93
N HIS A 212 -12.75 -5.80 -22.67
CA HIS A 212 -13.62 -6.20 -21.56
C HIS A 212 -14.55 -5.08 -21.08
N LEU A 213 -14.08 -3.83 -21.00
CA LEU A 213 -14.91 -2.67 -20.67
C LEU A 213 -15.98 -2.39 -21.74
N LYS A 214 -15.65 -2.56 -23.03
CA LYS A 214 -16.64 -2.48 -24.12
C LYS A 214 -17.77 -3.47 -23.92
N LYS A 215 -17.47 -4.74 -23.59
CA LYS A 215 -18.50 -5.75 -23.32
C LYS A 215 -19.38 -5.37 -22.13
N ALA A 216 -18.81 -4.82 -21.06
CA ALA A 216 -19.58 -4.32 -19.93
C ALA A 216 -20.52 -3.16 -20.33
N ALA A 217 -20.03 -2.23 -21.16
CA ALA A 217 -20.81 -1.12 -21.70
C ALA A 217 -21.91 -1.57 -22.68
N GLU A 218 -21.69 -2.64 -23.45
CA GLU A 218 -22.69 -3.28 -24.32
C GLU A 218 -23.73 -4.11 -23.56
N MET A 219 -23.57 -4.25 -22.23
CA MET A 219 -24.51 -4.91 -21.31
C MET A 219 -24.98 -3.93 -20.20
N ASP A 220 -25.05 -2.65 -20.54
CA ASP A 220 -25.55 -1.54 -19.71
C ASP A 220 -24.91 -1.36 -18.31
N ASN A 221 -23.70 -1.89 -18.09
CA ASN A 221 -22.95 -1.66 -16.86
C ASN A 221 -22.44 -0.21 -16.80
N VAL A 222 -23.00 0.57 -15.88
CA VAL A 222 -22.74 2.01 -15.69
C VAL A 222 -21.25 2.36 -15.61
N THR A 223 -20.50 1.76 -14.68
CA THR A 223 -19.05 2.01 -14.52
C THR A 223 -18.26 1.47 -15.72
N GLY A 224 -18.72 0.38 -16.34
CA GLY A 224 -18.19 -0.15 -17.60
C GLY A 224 -18.31 0.86 -18.76
N MET A 225 -19.47 1.50 -18.93
CA MET A 225 -19.68 2.60 -19.89
C MET A 225 -18.76 3.78 -19.60
N ALA A 226 -18.68 4.23 -18.33
CA ALA A 226 -17.86 5.37 -17.94
C ALA A 226 -16.37 5.14 -18.26
N LEU A 227 -15.83 3.98 -17.89
CA LEU A 227 -14.45 3.61 -18.15
C LEU A 227 -14.18 3.36 -19.64
N TYR A 228 -15.11 2.71 -20.37
CA TYR A 228 -14.97 2.53 -21.82
C TYR A 228 -14.97 3.88 -22.56
N GLY A 229 -15.88 4.79 -22.18
CA GLY A 229 -15.94 6.15 -22.72
C GLY A 229 -14.67 6.96 -22.45
N PHE A 230 -14.08 6.82 -21.26
CA PHE A 230 -12.79 7.41 -20.93
C PHE A 230 -11.66 6.86 -21.83
N MET A 231 -11.57 5.54 -22.01
CA MET A 231 -10.55 4.94 -22.88
C MET A 231 -10.69 5.39 -24.34
N LEU A 232 -11.92 5.58 -24.84
CA LEU A 232 -12.20 6.15 -26.17
C LEU A 232 -11.81 7.63 -26.29
N ILE A 233 -12.04 8.45 -25.26
CA ILE A 233 -11.65 9.88 -25.22
C ILE A 233 -10.13 10.06 -25.24
N TYR A 234 -9.37 9.19 -24.58
CA TYR A 234 -7.91 9.29 -24.50
C TYR A 234 -7.15 8.39 -25.48
N GLY A 235 -7.85 7.59 -26.31
CA GLY A 235 -7.22 6.65 -27.24
C GLY A 235 -6.38 5.56 -26.55
N ARG A 236 -6.70 5.22 -25.30
CA ARG A 236 -5.97 4.21 -24.52
C ARG A 236 -6.40 2.82 -24.95
N GLY A 237 -5.48 2.05 -25.55
CA GLY A 237 -5.77 0.71 -26.09
C GLY A 237 -6.72 0.69 -27.30
N THR A 238 -6.99 1.85 -27.92
CA THR A 238 -7.97 2.00 -28.99
C THR A 238 -7.70 3.24 -29.85
N SER A 239 -8.35 3.33 -31.02
CA SER A 239 -8.39 4.58 -31.79
C SER A 239 -9.04 5.70 -30.97
N LEU A 240 -8.52 6.93 -31.04
CA LEU A 240 -9.16 8.12 -30.48
C LEU A 240 -10.58 8.30 -31.05
N ARG A 241 -11.60 8.36 -30.19
CA ARG A 241 -13.01 8.53 -30.58
C ARG A 241 -13.77 9.43 -29.60
N VAL A 242 -13.31 10.66 -29.48
CA VAL A 242 -13.80 11.69 -28.53
C VAL A 242 -15.33 11.71 -28.40
N THR A 243 -16.07 11.96 -29.49
CA THR A 243 -17.55 12.05 -29.47
C THR A 243 -18.23 10.74 -29.02
N GLN A 244 -17.71 9.58 -29.44
CA GLN A 244 -18.27 8.29 -29.02
C GLN A 244 -18.01 8.05 -27.52
N GLY A 245 -16.83 8.43 -27.03
CA GLY A 245 -16.52 8.33 -25.61
C GLY A 245 -17.35 9.28 -24.75
N ALA A 246 -17.50 10.54 -25.15
CA ALA A 246 -18.35 11.52 -24.47
C ALA A 246 -19.82 11.06 -24.40
N MET A 247 -20.32 10.39 -25.44
CA MET A 247 -21.65 9.75 -25.42
C MET A 247 -21.76 8.67 -24.34
N TYR A 248 -20.81 7.74 -24.25
CA TYR A 248 -20.83 6.68 -23.21
C TYR A 248 -20.68 7.23 -21.79
N ILE A 249 -19.85 8.25 -21.57
CA ILE A 249 -19.75 8.90 -20.25
C ILE A 249 -21.05 9.66 -19.94
N GLY A 250 -21.62 10.39 -20.90
CA GLY A 250 -22.91 11.06 -20.75
C GLY A 250 -24.02 10.09 -20.36
N MET A 251 -24.11 8.93 -21.03
CA MET A 251 -25.03 7.84 -20.68
C MET A 251 -24.80 7.34 -19.24
N ALA A 252 -23.56 7.00 -18.88
CA ALA A 252 -23.21 6.52 -17.54
C ALA A 252 -23.51 7.52 -16.42
N ALA A 253 -23.46 8.82 -16.70
CA ALA A 253 -23.80 9.88 -15.74
C ALA A 253 -25.32 9.98 -15.51
N VAL A 254 -26.12 9.91 -16.58
CA VAL A 254 -27.59 10.14 -16.52
C VAL A 254 -28.42 8.87 -16.29
N GLN A 255 -27.87 7.68 -16.53
CA GLN A 255 -28.53 6.39 -16.29
C GLN A 255 -28.99 6.27 -14.83
N ASP A 256 -30.04 5.45 -14.59
CA ASP A 256 -30.55 5.25 -13.24
C ASP A 256 -29.49 4.61 -12.33
N GLY A 257 -29.29 5.22 -11.15
CA GLY A 257 -28.14 4.96 -10.29
C GLY A 257 -26.80 5.15 -11.00
N GLY A 258 -26.61 6.23 -11.78
CA GLY A 258 -25.41 6.51 -12.57
C GLY A 258 -24.07 6.61 -11.80
N SER A 259 -22.98 6.84 -12.55
CA SER A 259 -21.59 6.93 -12.05
C SER A 259 -21.18 8.34 -11.64
N GLU A 260 -20.58 8.46 -10.47
CA GLU A 260 -20.01 9.71 -9.92
C GLU A 260 -18.80 10.18 -10.73
N PHE A 261 -17.94 9.25 -11.18
CA PHE A 261 -16.83 9.53 -12.09
C PHE A 261 -17.34 10.02 -13.46
N ALA A 262 -18.42 9.44 -13.98
CA ALA A 262 -19.02 9.91 -15.22
C ALA A 262 -19.56 11.34 -15.10
N CYS A 263 -20.22 11.65 -13.98
CA CYS A 263 -20.67 13.01 -13.67
C CYS A 263 -19.51 14.02 -13.61
N SER A 264 -18.42 13.72 -12.90
CA SER A 264 -17.29 14.67 -12.80
C SER A 264 -16.59 14.92 -14.14
N ILE A 265 -16.41 13.89 -14.98
CA ILE A 265 -15.83 14.05 -16.32
C ILE A 265 -16.75 14.89 -17.22
N MET A 266 -18.07 14.68 -17.19
CA MET A 266 -19.00 15.53 -17.94
C MET A 266 -19.03 16.97 -17.43
N ALA A 267 -18.97 17.17 -16.12
CA ALA A 267 -18.93 18.51 -15.52
C ALA A 267 -17.67 19.28 -15.94
N GLU A 268 -16.49 18.66 -15.87
CA GLU A 268 -15.24 19.27 -16.33
C GLU A 268 -15.25 19.49 -17.86
N ALA A 269 -15.90 18.62 -18.63
CA ALA A 269 -16.06 18.80 -20.07
C ALA A 269 -16.91 20.03 -20.42
N TYR A 270 -18.07 20.20 -19.78
CA TYR A 270 -18.93 21.37 -19.95
C TYR A 270 -18.31 22.65 -19.39
N HIS A 271 -17.54 22.59 -18.30
CA HIS A 271 -16.85 23.78 -17.78
C HIS A 271 -15.72 24.26 -18.73
N ARG A 272 -14.95 23.32 -19.30
CA ARG A 272 -13.84 23.65 -20.21
C ARG A 272 -14.25 23.85 -21.67
N GLY A 273 -15.43 23.38 -22.09
CA GLY A 273 -15.82 23.28 -23.50
C GLY A 273 -14.97 22.25 -24.26
N SER A 274 -14.75 21.07 -23.67
CA SER A 274 -13.89 20.01 -24.21
C SER A 274 -14.69 18.78 -24.67
N PHE A 275 -14.01 17.77 -25.19
CA PHE A 275 -14.60 16.50 -25.68
C PHE A 275 -15.79 16.65 -26.66
N ASN A 276 -15.81 17.73 -27.44
CA ASN A 276 -16.86 18.13 -28.37
C ASN A 276 -18.21 18.49 -27.72
N VAL A 277 -18.26 18.79 -26.41
CA VAL A 277 -19.35 19.58 -25.82
C VAL A 277 -18.98 21.07 -25.78
N PRO A 278 -19.93 22.00 -26.00
CA PRO A 278 -19.67 23.43 -25.84
C PRO A 278 -19.45 23.78 -24.36
N ARG A 279 -18.85 24.95 -24.08
CA ARG A 279 -18.78 25.44 -22.70
C ARG A 279 -20.18 25.86 -22.22
N ASP A 280 -20.61 25.27 -21.12
CA ASP A 280 -21.86 25.59 -20.41
C ASP A 280 -21.68 25.33 -18.91
N ASP A 281 -21.39 26.39 -18.16
CA ASP A 281 -21.15 26.30 -16.72
C ASP A 281 -22.43 25.94 -15.92
N ASN A 282 -23.63 26.08 -16.50
CA ASN A 282 -24.88 25.63 -15.88
C ASN A 282 -25.09 24.12 -16.05
N MET A 283 -24.69 23.55 -17.19
CA MET A 283 -24.63 22.09 -17.34
C MET A 283 -23.51 21.51 -16.46
N ALA A 284 -22.34 22.16 -16.37
CA ALA A 284 -21.28 21.75 -15.46
C ALA A 284 -21.78 21.68 -14.00
N ARG A 285 -22.47 22.73 -13.53
CA ARG A 285 -23.10 22.78 -12.20
C ARG A 285 -24.04 21.59 -11.96
N LYS A 286 -24.96 21.31 -12.90
CA LYS A 286 -25.89 20.17 -12.80
C LYS A 286 -25.18 18.82 -12.71
N PHE A 287 -24.14 18.58 -13.53
CA PHE A 287 -23.40 17.32 -13.47
C PHE A 287 -22.60 17.18 -12.16
N TYR A 288 -22.07 18.27 -11.61
CA TYR A 288 -21.46 18.30 -10.28
C TYR A 288 -22.48 18.03 -9.16
N GLU A 289 -23.65 18.67 -9.17
CA GLU A 289 -24.75 18.42 -8.21
C GLU A 289 -25.31 16.97 -8.31
N MET A 290 -25.31 16.39 -9.51
CA MET A 290 -25.71 15.00 -9.72
C MET A 290 -24.79 13.99 -9.01
N MET A 291 -23.50 14.32 -8.79
CA MET A 291 -22.50 13.43 -8.16
C MET A 291 -22.97 12.93 -6.79
N ASP A 292 -23.53 13.80 -5.96
CA ASP A 292 -23.95 13.43 -4.60
C ASP A 292 -25.02 12.35 -4.59
N ASN A 293 -25.91 12.39 -5.58
CA ASN A 293 -27.02 11.46 -5.76
C ASN A 293 -26.72 10.32 -6.75
N ARG A 294 -25.45 10.13 -7.16
CA ARG A 294 -25.02 8.94 -7.92
C ARG A 294 -24.85 7.73 -7.01
N LYS A 295 -25.25 6.55 -7.50
CA LYS A 295 -25.18 5.27 -6.77
C LYS A 295 -23.77 4.68 -6.79
N TYR A 296 -23.09 4.71 -7.94
CA TYR A 296 -21.70 4.27 -8.03
C TYR A 296 -20.79 5.44 -7.65
N LYS A 297 -20.26 5.39 -6.42
CA LYS A 297 -19.30 6.36 -5.88
C LYS A 297 -17.88 6.04 -6.35
N ASP A 298 -17.70 6.04 -7.67
CA ASP A 298 -16.49 5.60 -8.36
C ASP A 298 -15.53 6.75 -8.73
N ALA A 299 -15.80 7.98 -8.31
CA ALA A 299 -14.86 9.10 -8.43
C ALA A 299 -13.73 9.02 -7.38
N ASP A 300 -12.56 9.55 -7.74
CA ASP A 300 -11.48 9.83 -6.77
C ASP A 300 -11.78 11.09 -5.94
N GLN A 301 -10.94 11.38 -4.95
CA GLN A 301 -11.15 12.55 -4.09
C GLN A 301 -10.92 13.88 -4.83
N GLY A 302 -9.93 13.96 -5.73
CA GLY A 302 -9.66 15.19 -6.49
C GLY A 302 -10.81 15.60 -7.41
N ALA A 303 -11.60 14.63 -7.90
CA ALA A 303 -12.84 14.89 -8.61
C ALA A 303 -13.96 15.45 -7.71
N ARG A 304 -14.00 15.09 -6.41
CA ARG A 304 -14.90 15.69 -5.42
C ARG A 304 -14.40 17.05 -4.94
N ASP A 305 -13.10 17.22 -4.77
CA ASP A 305 -12.48 18.50 -4.42
C ASP A 305 -12.76 19.55 -5.52
N LYS A 306 -12.62 19.20 -6.80
CA LYS A 306 -13.03 20.04 -7.96
C LYS A 306 -14.53 20.39 -7.95
N ARG A 307 -15.39 19.43 -7.58
CA ARG A 307 -16.84 19.65 -7.45
C ARG A 307 -17.09 20.69 -6.37
N ASP A 308 -16.46 20.56 -5.21
CA ASP A 308 -16.67 21.45 -4.07
C ASP A 308 -16.07 22.85 -4.31
N GLU A 309 -14.94 22.94 -5.00
CA GLU A 309 -14.35 24.21 -5.49
C GLU A 309 -15.30 24.94 -6.46
N PHE A 310 -15.92 24.22 -7.40
CA PHE A 310 -16.83 24.81 -8.40
C PHE A 310 -18.24 25.11 -7.85
N LEU A 311 -18.72 24.33 -6.87
CA LEU A 311 -20.01 24.53 -6.22
C LEU A 311 -19.95 25.52 -5.05
N ALA A 312 -18.75 25.90 -4.58
CA ALA A 312 -18.57 26.91 -3.55
C ALA A 312 -19.34 28.20 -3.88
N PRO A 313 -19.99 28.85 -2.88
CA PRO A 313 -20.62 30.14 -3.09
C PRO A 313 -19.55 31.18 -3.42
N GLU A 314 -19.83 32.05 -4.40
CA GLU A 314 -18.96 33.20 -4.68
C GLU A 314 -18.82 34.05 -3.41
N VAL A 315 -17.60 34.15 -2.90
CA VAL A 315 -17.29 35.05 -1.79
C VAL A 315 -17.38 36.47 -2.31
N GLN A 316 -18.54 37.10 -2.10
CA GLN A 316 -18.69 38.54 -2.26
C GLN A 316 -17.79 39.23 -1.25
N ILE A 317 -16.58 39.58 -1.70
CA ILE A 317 -15.73 40.55 -1.02
C ILE A 317 -16.45 41.88 -1.12
N VAL A 318 -17.21 42.21 -0.08
CA VAL A 318 -17.71 43.57 0.12
C VAL A 318 -16.48 44.45 0.33
N SER A 319 -16.20 45.32 -0.64
CA SER A 319 -15.20 46.36 -0.50
C SER A 319 -15.78 47.43 0.41
N ASP A 320 -15.41 47.39 1.70
CA ASP A 320 -15.74 48.42 2.69
C ASP A 320 -14.94 49.73 2.45
N ASP A 321 -14.92 50.20 1.19
CA ASP A 321 -14.27 51.42 0.71
C ASP A 321 -15.30 52.56 0.57
N ASP A 322 -16.01 52.88 1.65
CA ASP A 322 -16.96 54.02 1.72
C ASP A 322 -16.77 54.84 3.02
N ASP A 323 -15.52 54.90 3.50
CA ASP A 323 -15.11 55.68 4.67
C ASP A 323 -14.73 57.11 4.25
N GLY A 324 -15.48 58.10 4.76
CA GLY A 324 -15.71 59.35 4.04
C GLY A 324 -14.57 60.37 3.98
N MET A 325 -14.53 61.13 2.89
CA MET A 325 -13.80 62.41 2.79
C MET A 325 -14.77 63.57 2.51
N ALA A 326 -15.08 64.32 3.56
CA ALA A 326 -15.86 65.55 3.44
C ALA A 326 -14.98 66.70 2.92
N SER A 327 -15.28 67.20 1.72
CA SER A 327 -14.64 68.37 1.11
C SER A 327 -15.60 69.55 1.03
N GLY A 328 -15.77 70.25 2.16
CA GLY A 328 -16.49 71.52 2.19
C GLY A 328 -15.69 72.64 1.52
N LEU A 329 -16.18 73.17 0.40
CA LEU A 329 -15.82 74.48 -0.12
C LEU A 329 -17.11 75.26 -0.36
N GLY A 330 -17.21 76.45 0.22
CA GLY A 330 -18.36 77.33 0.06
C GLY A 330 -17.90 78.76 -0.17
N GLU A 331 -18.41 79.36 -1.24
CA GLU A 331 -18.34 80.77 -1.67
C GLU A 331 -19.24 80.85 -2.93
N ALA A 332 -19.92 81.94 -3.28
CA ALA A 332 -20.50 83.05 -2.52
C ALA A 332 -21.56 83.74 -3.41
N ASP A 333 -22.49 84.51 -2.84
CA ASP A 333 -23.50 85.25 -3.61
C ASP A 333 -22.90 86.30 -4.56
N SER A 334 -23.46 86.40 -5.77
CA SER A 334 -23.64 87.68 -6.47
C SER A 334 -24.79 87.63 -7.46
N SER A 335 -25.49 88.76 -7.61
CA SER A 335 -26.73 88.93 -8.39
C SER A 335 -26.48 89.56 -9.77
N SER A 336 -27.57 89.98 -10.44
CA SER A 336 -27.62 90.76 -11.71
C SER A 336 -27.21 89.96 -12.97
N ASP A 337 -27.83 90.10 -14.14
CA ASP A 337 -28.87 91.04 -14.63
C ASP A 337 -29.92 90.37 -15.57
N GLU A 338 -30.82 91.19 -16.13
CA GLU A 338 -32.01 90.84 -16.95
C GLU A 338 -31.72 90.40 -18.40
N GLU A 339 -32.54 89.48 -18.94
CA GLU A 339 -33.29 89.62 -20.22
C GLU A 339 -34.46 88.61 -20.30
#